data_AF-A0A6V8QCP9-F1
#
_entry.id   AF-A0A6V8QCP9-F1
#
_cell.length_a   1.000
_cell.length_b   1.000
_cell.length_c   1.000
_cell.angle_alpha   90.00
_cell.angle_beta   90.00
_cell.angle_gamma   90.00
#
_symmetry.space_group_name_H-M   'P 1'
#
loop_
_entity.id
_entity.type
_entity.pdbx_description
1 polymer ?
#
loop_
_entity_poly.entity_id
_entity_poly.type
_entity_poly.pdbx_seq_one_letter_code
_entity_poly.pdbx_strand_id
1 'polypeptide(L)'
;MFAGLQRVGRSLMLPIAVLPAAGLILRFGQPDLLNIPWLADAGGAIFGNLPLLFAIGVAIGFTADIGTAGIASAVGYWVFVSVLKDISKAVYGTEVDMGVLAGILMGLTAASLYSRYHTIKLPEWLAFFGGRRFVPIVTAFAGLALGIVSALVWFWPGQLIKVIGEWAIGAGGIGAAGHAFFNRLLIPFGLHHIINTIVWFEFGDLTNFFETAGAEGGMFMVGWFPIMLFALPAAALAMYVSAHEKNKKLVAGILFSAALTSIVTGITEPIEFAFMFVAPQLYVLHALLSGVSAFITVSLGIRSGFTFSAGLIDYVLNYGISTMPLLLLAIGVVFGLIYYFLFLAIIRKWNIPTPGREPEVTEKA
;
A
#
# COMPACT_ATOMS: atom_id res chain seq x y z
N MET A 1 -17.73 -4.89 12.87
CA MET A 1 -16.42 -4.20 12.89
C MET A 1 -15.46 -4.74 11.82
N PHE A 2 -15.17 -6.04 11.80
CA PHE A 2 -14.21 -6.68 10.88
C PHE A 2 -14.53 -6.49 9.38
N ALA A 3 -15.78 -6.74 8.95
CA ALA A 3 -16.20 -6.53 7.56
C ALA A 3 -16.08 -5.07 7.09
N GLY A 4 -16.17 -4.10 8.03
CA GLY A 4 -15.99 -2.68 7.74
C GLY A 4 -14.53 -2.35 7.44
N LEU A 5 -13.60 -2.83 8.26
CA LEU A 5 -12.15 -2.66 8.07
C LEU A 5 -11.67 -3.27 6.75
N GLN A 6 -12.15 -4.46 6.39
CA GLN A 6 -11.82 -5.09 5.11
C GLN A 6 -12.40 -4.32 3.91
N ARG A 7 -13.57 -3.68 4.07
CA ARG A 7 -14.15 -2.79 3.04
C ARG A 7 -13.33 -1.52 2.87
N VAL A 8 -12.81 -0.94 3.97
CA VAL A 8 -11.85 0.17 3.92
C VAL A 8 -10.62 -0.24 3.11
N GLY A 9 -9.95 -1.34 3.46
CA GLY A 9 -8.78 -1.82 2.72
C GLY A 9 -9.02 -1.99 1.21
N ARG A 10 -10.14 -2.59 0.81
CA ARG A 10 -10.52 -2.72 -0.61
C ARG A 10 -10.76 -1.39 -1.31
N SER A 11 -11.34 -0.41 -0.61
CA SER A 11 -11.59 0.91 -1.18
C SER A 11 -10.30 1.71 -1.47
N LEU A 12 -9.19 1.37 -0.80
CA LEU A 12 -7.87 1.97 -1.04
C LEU A 12 -7.18 1.39 -2.28
N MET A 13 -7.62 0.24 -2.80
CA MET A 13 -6.94 -0.44 -3.91
C MET A 13 -7.00 0.32 -5.22
N LEU A 14 -8.12 0.98 -5.52
CA LEU A 14 -8.29 1.67 -6.81
C LEU A 14 -7.31 2.85 -6.96
N PRO A 15 -7.16 3.75 -5.97
CA PRO A 15 -6.08 4.76 -5.99
C PRO A 15 -4.69 4.15 -6.12
N ILE A 16 -4.41 3.08 -5.35
CA ILE A 16 -3.11 2.39 -5.35
C ILE A 16 -2.80 1.76 -6.72
N ALA A 17 -3.80 1.27 -7.44
CA ALA A 17 -3.64 0.64 -8.75
C ALA A 17 -3.12 1.61 -9.84
N VAL A 18 -3.22 2.93 -9.63
CA VAL A 18 -2.68 3.93 -10.56
C VAL A 18 -1.18 4.17 -10.34
N LEU A 19 -0.65 3.86 -9.14
CA LEU A 19 0.74 4.11 -8.76
C LEU A 19 1.79 3.49 -9.70
N PRO A 20 1.67 2.25 -10.22
CA PRO A 20 2.68 1.71 -11.14
C PRO A 20 2.76 2.51 -12.44
N ALA A 21 1.63 2.92 -13.02
CA ALA A 21 1.63 3.74 -14.21
C ALA A 21 2.20 5.14 -13.94
N ALA A 22 1.80 5.76 -12.82
CA ALA A 22 2.34 7.03 -12.37
C ALA A 22 3.86 6.98 -12.16
N GLY A 23 4.33 5.89 -11.54
CA GLY A 23 5.73 5.62 -11.27
C GLY A 23 6.57 5.46 -12.52
N LEU A 24 6.07 4.70 -13.51
CA LEU A 24 6.71 4.56 -14.81
C LEU A 24 6.85 5.91 -15.51
N ILE A 25 5.75 6.67 -15.59
CA ILE A 25 5.73 8.00 -16.20
C ILE A 25 6.73 8.92 -15.48
N LEU A 26 6.67 8.98 -14.15
CA LEU A 26 7.56 9.79 -13.33
C LEU A 26 9.04 9.42 -13.58
N ARG A 27 9.40 8.14 -13.45
CA ARG A 27 10.79 7.69 -13.53
C ARG A 27 11.37 7.87 -14.93
N PHE A 28 10.65 7.49 -15.98
CA PHE A 28 11.18 7.69 -17.34
C PHE A 28 11.51 9.15 -17.64
N GLY A 29 10.80 10.11 -17.05
CA GLY A 29 11.10 11.53 -17.21
C GLY A 29 12.33 12.05 -16.47
N GLN A 30 12.88 11.31 -15.51
CA GLN A 30 13.96 11.78 -14.64
C GLN A 30 15.30 11.96 -15.38
N PRO A 31 16.20 12.84 -14.88
CA PRO A 31 17.47 13.16 -15.54
C PRO A 31 18.40 11.96 -15.74
N ASP A 32 18.35 10.96 -14.85
CA ASP A 32 19.17 9.75 -14.92
C ASP A 32 18.64 8.68 -15.89
N LEU A 33 17.44 8.89 -16.45
CA LEU A 33 16.80 8.01 -17.44
C LEU A 33 16.67 8.72 -18.80
N LEU A 34 15.45 9.07 -19.25
CA LEU A 34 15.26 9.70 -20.57
C LEU A 34 15.44 11.22 -20.52
N ASN A 35 15.48 11.82 -19.33
CA ASN A 35 15.60 13.27 -19.12
C ASN A 35 14.53 14.07 -19.88
N ILE A 36 13.26 13.74 -19.62
CA ILE A 36 12.09 14.36 -20.24
C ILE A 36 11.25 15.03 -19.13
N PRO A 37 11.48 16.33 -18.82
CA PRO A 37 10.88 16.98 -17.65
C PRO A 37 9.35 16.93 -17.63
N TRP A 38 8.69 17.20 -18.75
CA TRP A 38 7.22 17.16 -18.82
C TRP A 38 6.65 15.75 -18.58
N LEU A 39 7.42 14.70 -18.83
CA LEU A 39 7.04 13.32 -18.53
C LEU A 39 7.17 13.07 -17.03
N ALA A 40 8.24 13.56 -16.39
CA ALA A 40 8.39 13.51 -14.94
C ALA A 40 7.25 14.26 -14.24
N ASP A 41 6.93 15.48 -14.69
CA ASP A 41 5.86 16.31 -14.16
C ASP A 41 4.49 15.62 -14.29
N ALA A 42 4.22 14.94 -15.41
CA ALA A 42 2.97 14.20 -15.62
C ALA A 42 2.80 13.05 -14.61
N GLY A 43 3.89 12.33 -14.29
CA GLY A 43 3.87 11.31 -13.26
C GLY A 43 3.73 11.92 -11.86
N GLY A 44 4.49 12.98 -11.59
CA GLY A 44 4.46 13.74 -10.34
C GLY A 44 3.08 14.33 -10.03
N ALA A 45 2.32 14.74 -11.04
CA ALA A 45 0.96 15.23 -10.87
C ALA A 45 0.03 14.20 -10.22
N ILE A 46 0.23 12.90 -10.46
CA ILE A 46 -0.55 11.84 -9.81
C ILE A 46 -0.15 11.71 -8.34
N PHE A 47 1.15 11.68 -8.04
CA PHE A 47 1.67 11.60 -6.67
C PHE A 47 1.25 12.83 -5.83
N GLY A 48 1.33 14.03 -6.41
CA GLY A 48 0.93 15.29 -5.76
C GLY A 48 -0.58 15.40 -5.49
N ASN A 49 -1.41 14.57 -6.14
CA ASN A 49 -2.86 14.54 -5.94
C ASN A 49 -3.36 13.26 -5.28
N LEU A 50 -2.47 12.46 -4.66
CA LEU A 50 -2.85 11.22 -4.00
C LEU A 50 -3.99 11.37 -2.97
N PRO A 51 -3.97 12.35 -2.06
CA PRO A 51 -5.07 12.53 -1.12
C PRO A 51 -6.45 12.66 -1.79
N LEU A 52 -6.54 13.38 -2.90
CA LEU A 52 -7.79 13.52 -3.66
C LEU A 52 -8.20 12.19 -4.31
N LEU A 53 -7.25 11.45 -4.89
CA LEU A 53 -7.51 10.12 -5.44
C LEU A 53 -8.04 9.17 -4.36
N PHE A 54 -7.47 9.21 -3.16
CA PHE A 54 -7.95 8.45 -2.02
C PHE A 54 -9.33 8.89 -1.55
N ALA A 55 -9.64 10.19 -1.54
CA ALA A 55 -11.00 10.68 -1.23
C ALA A 55 -12.04 10.08 -2.19
N ILE A 56 -11.75 10.13 -3.49
CA ILE A 56 -12.63 9.58 -4.52
C ILE A 56 -12.73 8.06 -4.38
N GLY A 57 -11.59 7.35 -4.34
CA GLY A 57 -11.54 5.89 -4.27
C GLY A 57 -12.27 5.32 -3.06
N VAL A 58 -12.09 5.94 -1.89
CA VAL A 58 -12.80 5.56 -0.67
C VAL A 58 -14.30 5.82 -0.81
N ALA A 59 -14.72 6.99 -1.30
CA ALA A 59 -16.15 7.28 -1.46
C ALA A 59 -16.84 6.26 -2.37
N ILE A 60 -16.28 6.03 -3.57
CA ILE A 60 -16.89 5.14 -4.56
C ILE A 60 -16.84 3.67 -4.14
N GLY A 61 -15.83 3.25 -3.36
CA GLY A 61 -15.76 1.90 -2.81
C GLY A 61 -16.86 1.58 -1.79
N PHE A 62 -17.54 2.61 -1.25
CA PHE A 62 -18.59 2.48 -0.24
C PHE A 62 -20.00 2.80 -0.76
N THR A 63 -20.15 3.26 -2.01
CA THR A 63 -21.43 3.71 -2.56
C THR A 63 -21.80 3.03 -3.86
N ALA A 64 -23.09 2.85 -4.12
CA ALA A 64 -23.57 2.31 -5.39
C ALA A 64 -23.53 3.32 -6.56
N ASP A 65 -23.65 4.63 -6.29
CA ASP A 65 -23.51 5.67 -7.30
C ASP A 65 -22.12 6.30 -7.22
N ILE A 66 -21.23 5.73 -8.03
CA ILE A 66 -19.83 6.13 -8.15
C ILE A 66 -19.69 7.61 -8.59
N GLY A 67 -20.58 8.10 -9.46
CA GLY A 67 -20.48 9.45 -10.03
C GLY A 67 -20.78 10.53 -8.99
N THR A 68 -21.93 10.41 -8.31
CA THR A 68 -22.30 11.38 -7.27
C THR A 68 -21.32 11.34 -6.10
N ALA A 69 -20.94 10.15 -5.65
CA ALA A 69 -20.04 9.99 -4.51
C ALA A 69 -18.64 10.55 -4.79
N GLY A 70 -18.07 10.30 -5.97
CA GLY A 70 -16.76 10.82 -6.36
C GLY A 70 -16.72 12.35 -6.42
N ILE A 71 -17.74 12.98 -7.00
CA ILE A 71 -17.85 14.45 -7.03
C ILE A 71 -18.00 14.99 -5.60
N ALA A 72 -18.87 14.37 -4.79
CA ALA A 72 -19.08 14.81 -3.41
C ALA A 72 -17.80 14.74 -2.57
N SER A 73 -17.02 13.66 -2.69
CA SER A 73 -15.75 13.53 -1.98
C SER A 73 -14.70 14.54 -2.44
N ALA A 74 -14.61 14.84 -3.74
CA ALA A 74 -13.67 15.82 -4.26
C ALA A 74 -13.99 17.23 -3.75
N VAL A 75 -15.27 17.64 -3.84
CA VAL A 75 -15.74 18.93 -3.34
C VAL A 75 -15.51 19.04 -1.82
N GLY A 76 -15.89 18.01 -1.07
CA GLY A 76 -15.66 17.96 0.37
C GLY A 76 -14.19 18.06 0.73
N TYR A 77 -13.33 17.30 0.03
CA TYR A 77 -11.89 17.30 0.23
C TYR A 77 -11.27 18.68 0.02
N TRP A 78 -11.59 19.37 -1.10
CA TRP A 78 -11.05 20.70 -1.36
C TRP A 78 -11.45 21.71 -0.29
N VAL A 79 -12.72 21.74 0.11
CA VAL A 79 -13.18 22.63 1.19
C VAL A 79 -12.46 22.30 2.50
N PHE A 80 -12.37 21.01 2.83
CA PHE A 80 -11.71 20.54 4.04
C PHE A 80 -10.24 20.99 4.11
N VAL A 81 -9.43 20.74 3.07
CA VAL A 81 -7.99 21.05 3.10
C VAL A 81 -7.71 22.54 3.06
N SER A 82 -8.52 23.34 2.36
CA SER A 82 -8.38 24.80 2.38
C SER A 82 -8.60 25.35 3.80
N VAL A 83 -9.69 24.92 4.44
CA VAL A 83 -10.03 25.35 5.81
C VAL A 83 -9.00 24.85 6.81
N LEU A 84 -8.54 23.61 6.67
CA LEU A 84 -7.50 23.01 7.51
C LEU A 84 -6.24 23.89 7.53
N LYS A 85 -5.72 24.22 6.34
CA LYS A 85 -4.47 24.98 6.17
C LYS A 85 -4.60 26.42 6.67
N ASP A 86 -5.68 27.10 6.30
CA ASP A 86 -5.88 28.51 6.66
C ASP A 86 -6.02 28.69 8.18
N ILE A 87 -6.84 27.85 8.82
CA ILE A 87 -7.08 27.96 10.26
C ILE A 87 -5.86 27.48 11.05
N SER A 88 -5.22 26.37 10.64
CA SER A 88 -4.02 25.90 11.36
C SER A 88 -2.90 26.94 11.31
N LYS A 89 -2.74 27.62 10.16
CA LYS A 89 -1.77 28.71 10.01
C LYS A 89 -2.10 29.89 10.90
N ALA A 90 -3.37 30.27 11.00
CA ALA A 90 -3.83 31.35 11.88
C ALA A 90 -3.65 31.02 13.37
N VAL A 91 -3.87 29.76 13.77
CA VAL A 91 -3.87 29.34 15.18
C VAL A 91 -2.48 28.94 15.68
N TYR A 92 -1.70 28.22 14.86
CA TYR A 92 -0.39 27.66 15.24
C TYR A 92 0.79 28.32 14.54
N GLY A 93 0.55 29.26 13.61
CA GLY A 93 1.61 29.90 12.83
C GLY A 93 2.19 29.01 11.71
N THR A 94 1.63 27.81 11.49
CA THR A 94 2.08 26.87 10.47
C THR A 94 0.92 26.16 9.79
N GLU A 95 1.09 25.86 8.51
CA GLU A 95 0.15 25.00 7.80
C GLU A 95 0.28 23.56 8.31
N VAL A 96 -0.87 22.94 8.49
CA VAL A 96 -1.00 21.53 8.87
C VAL A 96 -1.47 20.77 7.65
N ASP A 97 -0.77 19.69 7.33
CA ASP A 97 -1.17 18.76 6.29
C ASP A 97 -1.57 17.42 6.94
N MET A 98 -2.65 16.86 6.42
CA MET A 98 -3.20 15.57 6.79
C MET A 98 -2.95 14.52 5.69
N GLY A 99 -2.36 14.93 4.57
CA GLY A 99 -1.97 14.06 3.47
C GLY A 99 -3.09 13.13 3.03
N VAL A 100 -2.76 11.85 2.88
CA VAL A 100 -3.72 10.84 2.41
C VAL A 100 -4.83 10.60 3.43
N LEU A 101 -4.58 10.86 4.73
CA LEU A 101 -5.58 10.72 5.79
C LEU A 101 -6.74 11.71 5.63
N ALA A 102 -6.49 12.94 5.17
CA ALA A 102 -7.55 13.89 4.79
C ALA A 102 -8.44 13.31 3.68
N GLY A 103 -7.79 12.69 2.69
CA GLY A 103 -8.48 12.01 1.60
C GLY A 103 -9.43 10.94 2.10
N ILE A 104 -8.91 9.99 2.89
CA ILE A 104 -9.71 8.89 3.45
C ILE A 104 -10.88 9.42 4.31
N LEU A 105 -10.62 10.41 5.17
CA LEU A 105 -11.65 11.03 6.02
C LEU A 105 -12.80 11.62 5.18
N MET A 106 -12.46 12.40 4.15
CA MET A 106 -13.47 13.03 3.30
C MET A 106 -14.17 12.05 2.37
N GLY A 107 -13.49 10.99 1.93
CA GLY A 107 -14.12 9.88 1.21
C GLY A 107 -15.16 9.14 2.05
N LEU A 108 -14.83 8.80 3.30
CA LEU A 108 -15.77 8.17 4.23
C LEU A 108 -16.95 9.09 4.57
N THR A 109 -16.67 10.38 4.75
CA THR A 109 -17.70 11.40 5.02
C THR A 109 -18.67 11.50 3.85
N ALA A 110 -18.17 11.60 2.61
CA ALA A 110 -18.98 11.63 1.41
C ALA A 110 -19.84 10.37 1.25
N ALA A 111 -19.27 9.18 1.48
CA ALA A 111 -20.02 7.92 1.42
C ALA A 111 -21.14 7.83 2.47
N SER A 112 -20.88 8.31 3.68
CA SER A 112 -21.87 8.38 4.76
C SER A 112 -23.01 9.33 4.42
N LEU A 113 -22.68 10.54 3.96
CA LEU A 113 -23.66 11.55 3.57
C LEU A 113 -24.45 11.15 2.32
N TYR A 114 -23.82 10.47 1.35
CA TYR A 114 -24.52 9.86 0.22
C TYR A 114 -25.56 8.88 0.73
N SER A 115 -25.16 7.92 1.57
CA SER A 115 -26.06 6.87 2.09
C SER A 115 -27.27 7.47 2.79
N ARG A 116 -27.09 8.60 3.49
CA ARG A 116 -28.17 9.28 4.21
C ARG A 116 -29.05 10.18 3.33
N TYR A 117 -28.48 10.90 2.37
CA TYR A 117 -29.16 12.03 1.73
C TYR A 117 -29.39 11.89 0.22
N HIS A 118 -28.92 10.83 -0.44
CA HIS A 118 -29.10 10.65 -1.89
C HIS A 118 -30.58 10.60 -2.35
N THR A 119 -31.53 10.38 -1.45
CA THR A 119 -32.98 10.36 -1.70
C THR A 119 -33.74 11.48 -0.97
N ILE A 120 -33.04 12.49 -0.43
CA ILE A 120 -33.67 13.59 0.30
C ILE A 120 -34.69 14.34 -0.57
N LYS A 121 -35.84 14.68 0.01
CA LYS A 121 -36.85 15.54 -0.61
C LYS A 121 -36.82 16.92 0.06
N LEU A 122 -36.60 17.95 -0.74
CA LEU A 122 -36.60 19.34 -0.29
C LEU A 122 -37.93 20.02 -0.65
N PRO A 123 -38.28 21.15 -0.01
CA PRO A 123 -39.41 21.98 -0.40
C PRO A 123 -39.35 22.39 -1.88
N GLU A 124 -40.48 22.71 -2.50
CA GLU A 124 -40.58 22.99 -3.96
C GLU A 124 -39.57 24.02 -4.45
N TRP A 125 -39.37 25.11 -3.71
CA TRP A 125 -38.43 26.18 -4.07
C TRP A 125 -36.95 25.74 -4.01
N LEU A 126 -36.62 24.65 -3.32
CA LEU A 126 -35.29 24.02 -3.28
C LEU A 126 -35.22 22.68 -4.04
N ALA A 127 -36.29 22.28 -4.74
CA ALA A 127 -36.39 20.95 -5.32
C ALA A 127 -35.25 20.63 -6.31
N PHE A 128 -34.67 21.64 -6.96
CA PHE A 128 -33.50 21.50 -7.83
C PHE A 128 -32.31 20.84 -7.11
N PHE A 129 -32.12 21.13 -5.82
CA PHE A 129 -31.02 20.61 -5.00
C PHE A 129 -31.36 19.28 -4.32
N GLY A 130 -32.54 18.71 -4.53
CA GLY A 130 -32.98 17.47 -3.90
C GLY A 130 -32.25 16.22 -4.41
N GLY A 131 -32.41 15.12 -3.66
CA GLY A 131 -31.82 13.82 -3.98
C GLY A 131 -30.30 13.84 -4.07
N ARG A 132 -29.75 13.22 -5.11
CA ARG A 132 -28.29 13.04 -5.30
C ARG A 132 -27.51 14.36 -5.40
N ARG A 133 -28.14 15.41 -5.93
CA ARG A 133 -27.52 16.74 -6.07
C ARG A 133 -27.26 17.41 -4.72
N PHE A 134 -28.01 17.03 -3.69
CA PHE A 134 -27.79 17.51 -2.33
C PHE A 134 -26.48 17.00 -1.74
N VAL A 135 -26.02 15.82 -2.17
CA VAL A 135 -24.91 15.11 -1.53
C VAL A 135 -23.59 15.90 -1.62
N PRO A 136 -23.15 16.42 -2.78
CA PRO A 136 -21.98 17.29 -2.83
C PRO A 136 -22.12 18.55 -1.99
N ILE A 137 -23.33 19.14 -1.91
CA ILE A 137 -23.59 20.36 -1.14
C ILE A 137 -23.40 20.10 0.35
N VAL A 138 -24.08 19.10 0.90
CA VAL A 138 -23.96 18.77 2.33
C VAL A 138 -22.55 18.28 2.67
N THR A 139 -21.86 17.64 1.73
CA THR A 139 -20.46 17.21 1.93
C THR A 139 -19.50 18.39 1.95
N ALA A 140 -19.74 19.45 1.18
CA ALA A 140 -18.97 20.70 1.27
C ALA A 140 -19.10 21.35 2.66
N PHE A 141 -20.33 21.45 3.18
CA PHE A 141 -20.57 21.98 4.53
C PHE A 141 -19.98 21.09 5.62
N ALA A 142 -20.05 19.77 5.46
CA ALA A 142 -19.38 18.85 6.36
C ALA A 142 -17.85 19.01 6.29
N GLY A 143 -17.28 19.19 5.11
CA GLY A 143 -15.86 19.48 4.90
C GLY A 143 -15.42 20.77 5.58
N LEU A 144 -16.23 21.83 5.53
CA LEU A 144 -15.99 23.07 6.28
C LEU A 144 -15.94 22.81 7.79
N ALA A 145 -16.98 22.17 8.35
CA ALA A 145 -17.06 21.89 9.77
C ALA A 145 -15.92 20.98 10.25
N LEU A 146 -15.65 19.90 9.52
CA LEU A 146 -14.56 18.98 9.81
C LEU A 146 -13.20 19.65 9.63
N GLY A 147 -13.04 20.52 8.64
CA GLY A 147 -11.81 21.28 8.42
C GLY A 147 -11.49 22.18 9.62
N ILE A 148 -12.49 22.88 10.16
CA ILE A 148 -12.34 23.69 11.39
C ILE A 148 -11.92 22.81 12.56
N VAL A 149 -12.63 21.70 12.79
CA VAL A 149 -12.34 20.80 13.92
C VAL A 149 -10.94 20.20 13.78
N SER A 150 -10.59 19.69 12.61
CA SER A 150 -9.28 19.12 12.34
C SER A 150 -8.18 20.19 12.42
N ALA A 151 -8.41 21.42 11.97
CA ALA A 151 -7.45 22.50 12.11
C ALA A 151 -7.10 22.82 13.57
N LEU A 152 -8.05 22.66 14.50
CA LEU A 152 -7.85 22.92 15.92
C LEU A 152 -7.33 21.72 16.71
N VAL A 153 -7.45 20.51 16.16
CA VAL A 153 -7.16 19.27 16.90
C VAL A 153 -5.97 18.54 16.29
N TRP A 154 -5.85 18.47 14.96
CA TRP A 154 -4.90 17.62 14.24
C TRP A 154 -3.44 18.02 14.43
N PHE A 155 -3.15 19.27 14.80
CA PHE A 155 -1.76 19.69 15.04
C PHE A 155 -1.02 18.76 16.01
N TRP A 156 -1.64 18.39 17.14
CA TRP A 156 -0.99 17.52 18.14
C TRP A 156 -0.83 16.07 17.69
N PRO A 157 -1.86 15.38 17.15
CA PRO A 157 -1.68 14.08 16.50
C PRO A 157 -0.64 14.10 15.38
N GLY A 158 -0.61 15.15 14.55
CA GLY A 158 0.38 15.31 13.49
C GLY A 158 1.82 15.38 14.04
N GLN A 159 2.05 16.16 15.09
CA GLN A 159 3.36 16.17 15.77
C GLN A 159 3.72 14.81 16.36
N LEU A 160 2.75 14.11 16.96
CA LEU A 160 2.99 12.77 17.49
C LEU A 160 3.36 11.77 16.39
N ILE A 161 2.65 11.78 15.26
CA ILE A 161 2.96 10.93 14.09
C ILE A 161 4.37 11.24 13.60
N LYS A 162 4.74 12.52 13.51
CA LYS A 162 6.10 12.95 13.13
C LYS A 162 7.15 12.41 14.10
N VAL A 163 6.96 12.54 15.41
CA VAL A 163 7.88 12.01 16.43
C VAL A 163 8.01 10.49 16.34
N ILE A 164 6.89 9.78 16.13
CA ILE A 164 6.92 8.32 15.94
C ILE A 164 7.68 7.96 14.65
N GLY A 165 7.48 8.72 13.57
CA GLY A 165 8.21 8.55 12.32
C GLY A 165 9.71 8.78 12.48
N GLU A 166 10.11 9.88 13.11
CA GLU A 166 11.50 10.19 13.42
C GLU A 166 12.15 9.13 14.32
N TRP A 167 11.42 8.64 15.33
CA TRP A 167 11.87 7.52 16.16
C TRP A 167 12.04 6.23 15.36
N ALA A 168 11.08 5.91 14.49
CA ALA A 168 11.15 4.71 13.64
C ALA A 168 12.31 4.79 12.64
N ILE A 169 12.54 5.96 12.04
CA ILE A 169 13.71 6.22 11.16
C ILE A 169 15.00 6.11 11.97
N GLY A 170 15.05 6.72 13.15
CA GLY A 170 16.21 6.68 14.06
C GLY A 170 16.53 5.28 14.59
N ALA A 171 15.52 4.41 14.70
CA ALA A 171 15.70 3.01 15.07
C ALA A 171 16.42 2.17 13.99
N GLY A 172 16.68 2.72 12.81
CA GLY A 172 17.51 2.07 11.79
C GLY A 172 16.90 0.76 11.31
N GLY A 173 17.74 -0.27 11.17
CA GLY A 173 17.29 -1.61 10.77
C GLY A 173 16.18 -2.18 11.66
N ILE A 174 16.13 -1.83 12.95
CA ILE A 174 15.08 -2.31 13.87
C ILE A 174 13.72 -1.72 13.50
N GLY A 175 13.68 -0.42 13.20
CA GLY A 175 12.46 0.25 12.75
C GLY A 175 11.93 -0.37 11.45
N ALA A 176 12.82 -0.58 10.47
CA ALA A 176 12.48 -1.21 9.21
C ALA A 176 12.00 -2.66 9.38
N ALA A 177 12.62 -3.42 10.28
CA ALA A 177 12.22 -4.80 10.60
C ALA A 177 10.82 -4.86 11.20
N GLY A 178 10.54 -4.01 12.18
CA GLY A 178 9.22 -3.90 12.80
C GLY A 178 8.14 -3.55 11.78
N HIS A 179 8.42 -2.56 10.92
CA HIS A 179 7.52 -2.19 9.83
C HIS A 179 7.21 -3.40 8.94
N ALA A 180 8.23 -4.09 8.42
CA ALA A 180 8.04 -5.22 7.50
C ALA A 180 7.25 -6.37 8.14
N PHE A 181 7.58 -6.69 9.39
CA PHE A 181 6.95 -7.76 10.13
C PHE A 181 5.46 -7.50 10.35
N PHE A 182 5.10 -6.34 10.89
CA PHE A 182 3.70 -6.00 11.13
C PHE A 182 2.94 -5.77 9.82
N ASN A 183 3.59 -5.21 8.80
CA ASN A 183 3.00 -5.06 7.48
C ASN A 183 2.52 -6.41 6.93
N ARG A 184 3.39 -7.43 6.93
CA ARG A 184 3.03 -8.77 6.48
C ARG A 184 1.87 -9.33 7.31
N LEU A 185 1.94 -9.29 8.64
CA LEU A 185 0.85 -9.81 9.49
C LEU A 185 -0.52 -9.15 9.26
N LEU A 186 -0.57 -7.96 8.65
CA LEU A 186 -1.79 -7.23 8.35
C LEU A 186 -2.38 -7.48 6.96
N ILE A 187 -1.68 -8.20 6.08
CA ILE A 187 -2.17 -8.57 4.75
C ILE A 187 -3.46 -9.41 4.79
N PRO A 188 -3.62 -10.44 5.65
CA PRO A 188 -4.87 -11.22 5.73
C PRO A 188 -6.10 -10.35 5.99
N PHE A 189 -5.89 -9.17 6.59
CA PHE A 189 -6.92 -8.23 6.98
C PHE A 189 -7.06 -7.06 6.00
N GLY A 190 -6.17 -6.95 5.00
CA GLY A 190 -6.08 -5.78 4.12
C GLY A 190 -5.63 -4.50 4.82
N LEU A 191 -5.20 -4.59 6.08
CA LEU A 191 -4.83 -3.44 6.92
C LEU A 191 -3.41 -2.93 6.66
N HIS A 192 -2.59 -3.72 5.97
CA HIS A 192 -1.24 -3.36 5.58
C HIS A 192 -1.18 -2.08 4.73
N HIS A 193 -2.22 -1.80 3.92
CA HIS A 193 -2.35 -0.54 3.18
C HIS A 193 -2.40 0.69 4.10
N ILE A 194 -2.93 0.58 5.32
CA ILE A 194 -3.00 1.70 6.26
C ILE A 194 -1.60 2.03 6.78
N ILE A 195 -0.84 1.01 7.21
CA ILE A 195 0.54 1.21 7.67
C ILE A 195 1.42 1.73 6.52
N ASN A 196 1.28 1.15 5.32
CA ASN A 196 1.97 1.64 4.12
C ASN A 196 1.67 3.12 3.87
N THR A 197 0.41 3.53 3.98
CA THR A 197 0.03 4.94 3.77
C THR A 197 0.77 5.87 4.73
N ILE A 198 0.84 5.51 6.01
CA ILE A 198 1.55 6.30 7.02
C ILE A 198 3.06 6.32 6.72
N VAL A 199 3.68 5.16 6.50
CA VAL A 199 5.14 5.07 6.36
C VAL A 199 5.62 5.67 5.04
N TRP A 200 4.91 5.44 3.94
CA TRP A 200 5.35 5.91 2.63
C TRP A 200 5.04 7.38 2.39
N PHE A 201 3.88 7.87 2.85
CA PHE A 201 3.42 9.23 2.54
C PHE A 201 3.48 10.18 3.73
N GLU A 202 3.09 9.76 4.93
CA GLU A 202 3.12 10.65 6.11
C GLU A 202 4.53 10.78 6.71
N PHE A 203 5.29 9.68 6.78
CA PHE A 203 6.72 9.75 7.14
C PHE A 203 7.59 10.19 5.96
N GLY A 204 7.03 10.17 4.74
CA GLY A 204 7.71 10.60 3.52
C GLY A 204 8.76 9.62 2.98
N ASP A 205 8.81 8.35 3.41
CA ASP A 205 9.87 7.42 2.97
C ASP A 205 9.90 7.21 1.45
N LEU A 206 8.72 7.16 0.81
CA LEU A 206 8.60 7.05 -0.64
C LEU A 206 8.82 8.40 -1.32
N THR A 207 8.15 9.43 -0.83
CA THR A 207 8.22 10.78 -1.42
C THR A 207 9.65 11.31 -1.43
N ASN A 208 10.33 11.28 -0.27
CA ASN A 208 11.70 11.76 -0.14
C ASN A 208 12.67 10.95 -1.01
N PHE A 209 12.46 9.65 -1.19
CA PHE A 209 13.29 8.83 -2.08
C PHE A 209 13.28 9.34 -3.52
N PHE A 210 12.11 9.67 -4.05
CA PHE A 210 12.02 10.16 -5.42
C PHE A 210 12.40 11.64 -5.54
N GLU A 211 12.03 12.49 -4.58
CA GLU A 211 12.36 13.93 -4.61
C GLU A 211 13.86 14.22 -4.45
N THR A 212 14.57 13.36 -3.70
CA THR A 212 16.00 13.53 -3.42
C THR A 212 16.90 12.64 -4.28
N ALA A 213 16.34 12.00 -5.32
CA ALA A 213 17.05 11.04 -6.17
C ALA A 213 17.80 9.95 -5.36
N GLY A 214 17.15 9.42 -4.33
CA GLY A 214 17.63 8.34 -3.48
C GLY A 214 18.59 8.74 -2.35
N ALA A 215 18.83 10.04 -2.14
CA ALA A 215 19.65 10.51 -1.02
C ALA A 215 18.97 10.34 0.34
N GLU A 216 17.65 10.52 0.39
CA GLU A 216 16.79 10.30 1.56
C GLU A 216 15.70 9.27 1.26
N GLY A 217 15.00 8.76 2.29
CA GLY A 217 13.94 7.77 2.10
C GLY A 217 14.42 6.37 1.67
N GLY A 218 13.50 5.57 1.14
CA GLY A 218 13.74 4.19 0.68
C GLY A 218 14.10 3.17 1.78
N MET A 219 14.02 3.57 3.05
CA MET A 219 14.44 2.76 4.20
C MET A 219 13.45 1.65 4.50
N PHE A 220 12.17 1.99 4.50
CA PHE A 220 11.08 1.09 4.83
C PHE A 220 10.59 0.32 3.60
N MET A 221 11.24 0.55 2.45
CA MET A 221 10.91 -0.02 1.14
C MET A 221 11.93 -1.09 0.71
N VAL A 222 13.22 -0.85 0.93
CA VAL A 222 14.32 -1.66 0.39
C VAL A 222 14.25 -3.14 0.77
N GLY A 223 13.76 -3.46 1.97
CA GLY A 223 13.68 -4.85 2.45
C GLY A 223 12.73 -5.75 1.65
N TRP A 224 11.89 -5.18 0.78
CA TRP A 224 10.85 -5.93 0.06
C TRP A 224 11.44 -6.58 -1.20
N PHE A 225 12.48 -5.99 -1.78
CA PHE A 225 13.15 -6.52 -2.98
C PHE A 225 13.67 -7.95 -2.79
N PRO A 226 14.44 -8.29 -1.72
CA PRO A 226 14.85 -9.68 -1.47
C PRO A 226 13.68 -10.66 -1.38
N ILE A 227 12.53 -10.18 -0.87
CA ILE A 227 11.36 -11.01 -0.65
C ILE A 227 10.63 -11.28 -1.97
N MET A 228 10.36 -10.22 -2.75
CA MET A 228 9.48 -10.29 -3.93
C MET A 228 10.20 -10.92 -5.12
N LEU A 229 11.48 -10.61 -5.28
CA LEU A 229 12.30 -11.07 -6.41
C LEU A 229 12.82 -12.50 -6.22
N PHE A 230 13.01 -12.94 -4.97
CA PHE A 230 13.73 -14.20 -4.69
C PHE A 230 13.00 -15.09 -3.69
N ALA A 231 12.68 -14.58 -2.51
CA ALA A 231 12.19 -15.40 -1.40
C ALA A 231 10.84 -16.08 -1.71
N LEU A 232 9.84 -15.32 -2.16
CA LEU A 232 8.52 -15.85 -2.49
C LEU A 232 8.51 -16.73 -3.75
N PRO A 233 9.22 -16.38 -4.83
CA PRO A 233 9.45 -17.31 -5.94
C PRO A 233 10.11 -18.63 -5.49
N ALA A 234 11.06 -18.57 -4.56
CA ALA A 234 11.69 -19.77 -3.99
C ALA A 234 10.72 -20.59 -3.12
N ALA A 235 9.84 -19.94 -2.36
CA ALA A 235 8.75 -20.62 -1.66
C ALA A 235 7.76 -21.29 -2.63
N ALA A 236 7.42 -20.63 -3.74
CA ALA A 236 6.60 -21.20 -4.80
C ALA A 236 7.27 -22.45 -5.41
N LEU A 237 8.58 -22.41 -5.65
CA LEU A 237 9.34 -23.57 -6.10
C LEU A 237 9.33 -24.70 -5.05
N ALA A 238 9.51 -24.40 -3.77
CA ALA A 238 9.47 -25.39 -2.69
C ALA A 238 8.09 -26.05 -2.57
N MET A 239 7.00 -25.30 -2.73
CA MET A 239 5.63 -25.82 -2.77
C MET A 239 5.43 -26.73 -3.99
N TYR A 240 5.87 -26.31 -5.18
CA TYR A 240 5.81 -27.14 -6.39
C TYR A 240 6.57 -28.47 -6.24
N VAL A 241 7.81 -28.43 -5.75
CA VAL A 241 8.64 -29.63 -5.52
C VAL A 241 8.03 -30.55 -4.46
N SER A 242 7.21 -30.01 -3.58
CA SER A 242 6.50 -30.77 -2.55
C SER A 242 5.14 -31.31 -3.03
N ALA A 243 4.57 -30.84 -4.14
CA ALA A 243 3.27 -31.32 -4.62
C ALA A 243 3.29 -32.82 -4.99
N HIS A 244 2.14 -33.49 -4.86
CA HIS A 244 2.00 -34.88 -5.32
C HIS A 244 2.23 -34.97 -6.83
N GLU A 245 2.87 -36.06 -7.30
CA GLU A 245 3.22 -36.24 -8.72
C GLU A 245 2.04 -36.02 -9.67
N LYS A 246 0.86 -36.55 -9.31
CA LYS A 246 -0.39 -36.38 -10.07
C LYS A 246 -0.84 -34.92 -10.24
N ASN A 247 -0.51 -34.05 -9.28
CA ASN A 247 -0.93 -32.64 -9.23
C ASN A 247 0.15 -31.69 -9.75
N LYS A 248 1.39 -32.14 -9.93
CA LYS A 248 2.54 -31.27 -10.28
C LYS A 248 2.30 -30.43 -11.52
N LYS A 249 1.67 -30.97 -12.57
CA LYS A 249 1.39 -30.22 -13.80
C LYS A 249 0.46 -29.02 -13.56
N LEU A 250 -0.58 -29.21 -12.74
CA LEU A 250 -1.52 -28.15 -12.37
C LEU A 250 -0.82 -27.09 -11.50
N VAL A 251 -0.11 -27.55 -10.46
CA VAL A 251 0.60 -26.68 -9.51
C VAL A 251 1.70 -25.87 -10.19
N ALA A 252 2.42 -26.47 -11.15
CA ALA A 252 3.46 -25.79 -11.91
C ALA A 252 2.94 -24.52 -12.60
N GLY A 253 1.80 -24.60 -13.29
CA GLY A 253 1.23 -23.44 -13.99
C GLY A 253 0.84 -22.32 -13.04
N ILE A 254 0.14 -22.67 -11.94
CA ILE A 254 -0.35 -21.70 -10.95
C ILE A 254 0.84 -21.01 -10.24
N LEU A 255 1.76 -21.80 -9.69
CA LEU A 255 2.88 -21.27 -8.90
C LEU A 255 3.93 -20.58 -9.76
N PHE A 256 4.15 -21.02 -11.00
CA PHE A 256 5.02 -20.31 -11.94
C PHE A 256 4.44 -18.94 -12.30
N SER A 257 3.15 -18.87 -12.63
CA SER A 257 2.51 -17.58 -12.92
C SER A 257 2.57 -16.65 -11.72
N ALA A 258 2.27 -17.16 -10.51
CA ALA A 258 2.34 -16.38 -9.28
C ALA A 258 3.77 -15.89 -8.97
N ALA A 259 4.78 -16.75 -9.14
CA ALA A 259 6.19 -16.40 -8.99
C ALA A 259 6.62 -15.32 -10.00
N LEU A 260 6.23 -15.45 -11.27
CA LEU A 260 6.53 -14.46 -12.30
C LEU A 260 5.87 -13.11 -11.99
N THR A 261 4.62 -13.11 -11.53
CA THR A 261 3.91 -11.90 -11.08
C THR A 261 4.66 -11.23 -9.93
N SER A 262 5.09 -11.99 -8.91
CA SER A 262 5.91 -11.47 -7.80
C SER A 262 7.23 -10.90 -8.28
N ILE A 263 7.95 -11.59 -9.16
CA ILE A 263 9.24 -11.12 -9.68
C ILE A 263 9.06 -9.83 -10.47
N VAL A 264 8.13 -9.79 -11.42
CA VAL A 264 8.03 -8.67 -12.37
C VAL A 264 7.41 -7.44 -11.70
N THR A 265 6.30 -7.64 -10.98
CA THR A 265 5.47 -6.54 -10.47
C THR A 265 5.61 -6.32 -8.98
N GLY A 266 6.09 -7.32 -8.24
CA GLY A 266 6.15 -7.28 -6.79
C GLY A 266 4.84 -7.64 -6.08
N ILE A 267 3.78 -8.01 -6.81
CA ILE A 267 2.51 -8.49 -6.24
C ILE A 267 2.72 -9.88 -5.65
N THR A 268 2.49 -10.04 -4.35
CA THR A 268 2.82 -11.26 -3.60
C THR A 268 1.62 -12.11 -3.23
N GLU A 269 0.43 -11.52 -3.25
CA GLU A 269 -0.82 -12.12 -2.81
C GLU A 269 -1.09 -13.48 -3.46
N PRO A 270 -0.88 -13.69 -4.77
CA PRO A 270 -1.09 -15.00 -5.39
C PRO A 270 -0.25 -16.14 -4.77
N ILE A 271 0.94 -15.83 -4.23
CA ILE A 271 1.81 -16.81 -3.56
C ILE A 271 1.44 -16.91 -2.08
N GLU A 272 1.31 -15.77 -1.40
CA GLU A 272 0.98 -15.74 0.03
C GLU A 272 -0.36 -16.41 0.33
N PHE A 273 -1.37 -16.16 -0.50
CA PHE A 273 -2.71 -16.73 -0.31
C PHE A 273 -2.72 -18.25 -0.49
N ALA A 274 -1.75 -18.80 -1.23
CA ALA A 274 -1.61 -20.22 -1.46
C ALA A 274 -1.22 -20.99 -0.19
N PHE A 275 -0.63 -20.34 0.81
CA PHE A 275 -0.23 -21.02 2.06
C PHE A 275 -0.69 -20.31 3.34
N MET A 276 -1.05 -19.03 3.32
CA MET A 276 -1.30 -18.28 4.56
C MET A 276 -2.44 -18.86 5.42
N PHE A 277 -3.51 -19.35 4.79
CA PHE A 277 -4.67 -19.90 5.49
C PHE A 277 -4.49 -21.38 5.84
N VAL A 278 -3.69 -22.08 5.04
CA VAL A 278 -3.46 -23.53 5.17
C VAL A 278 -2.27 -23.83 6.08
N ALA A 279 -1.35 -22.89 6.20
CA ALA A 279 -0.11 -22.99 6.96
C ALA A 279 0.22 -21.66 7.69
N PRO A 280 -0.57 -21.25 8.70
CA PRO A 280 -0.34 -20.00 9.43
C PRO A 280 1.08 -19.88 10.02
N GLN A 281 1.69 -21.01 10.41
CA GLN A 281 3.08 -21.06 10.89
C GLN A 281 4.10 -20.67 9.82
N LEU A 282 3.90 -21.06 8.55
CA LEU A 282 4.74 -20.61 7.43
C LEU A 282 4.54 -19.13 7.17
N TYR A 283 3.33 -18.63 7.40
CA TYR A 283 3.01 -17.21 7.25
C TYR A 283 3.68 -16.33 8.29
N VAL A 284 3.67 -16.75 9.56
CA VAL A 284 4.40 -16.05 10.64
C VAL A 284 5.91 -16.09 10.38
N LEU A 285 6.44 -17.22 9.91
CA LEU A 285 7.84 -17.32 9.50
C LEU A 285 8.16 -16.37 8.34
N HIS A 286 7.31 -16.31 7.32
CA HIS A 286 7.44 -15.38 6.21
C HIS A 286 7.49 -13.92 6.71
N ALA A 287 6.54 -13.53 7.57
CA ALA A 287 6.53 -12.19 8.17
C ALA A 287 7.82 -11.89 8.94
N LEU A 288 8.30 -12.84 9.74
CA LEU A 288 9.56 -12.70 10.49
C LEU A 288 10.75 -12.50 9.55
N LEU A 289 10.86 -13.33 8.51
CA LEU A 289 11.94 -13.24 7.55
C LEU A 289 11.87 -11.95 6.70
N SER A 290 10.69 -11.41 6.42
CA SER A 290 10.54 -10.07 5.83
C SER A 290 11.10 -8.99 6.76
N GLY A 291 10.85 -9.10 8.07
CA GLY A 291 11.49 -8.28 9.11
C GLY A 291 13.01 -8.37 9.07
N VAL A 292 13.56 -9.59 9.00
CA VAL A 292 15.01 -9.82 8.91
C VAL A 292 15.60 -9.25 7.62
N SER A 293 14.89 -9.37 6.49
CA SER A 293 15.30 -8.78 5.22
C SER A 293 15.47 -7.27 5.36
N ALA A 294 14.44 -6.59 5.88
CA ALA A 294 14.47 -5.16 6.10
C ALA A 294 15.58 -4.73 7.08
N PHE A 295 15.75 -5.48 8.18
CA PHE A 295 16.83 -5.25 9.13
C PHE A 295 18.19 -5.26 8.43
N ILE A 296 18.50 -6.36 7.71
CA ILE A 296 19.80 -6.55 7.09
C ILE A 296 20.06 -5.49 6.03
N THR A 297 19.10 -5.24 5.13
CA THR A 297 19.29 -4.25 4.05
C THR A 297 19.56 -2.86 4.61
N VAL A 298 18.80 -2.45 5.61
CA VAL A 298 18.93 -1.11 6.20
C VAL A 298 20.18 -1.00 7.07
N SER A 299 20.51 -2.02 7.85
CA SER A 299 21.74 -2.06 8.67
C SER A 299 23.01 -2.04 7.83
N LEU A 300 22.97 -2.55 6.60
CA LEU A 300 24.07 -2.45 5.65
C LEU A 300 24.12 -1.09 4.93
N GLY A 301 23.16 -0.20 5.17
CA GLY A 301 23.08 1.11 4.53
C GLY A 301 22.51 1.08 3.11
N ILE A 302 21.86 -0.01 2.69
CA ILE A 302 21.24 -0.12 1.37
C ILE A 302 19.95 0.71 1.37
N ARG A 303 19.74 1.46 0.28
CA ARG A 303 18.54 2.27 0.04
C ARG A 303 18.01 2.01 -1.35
N SER A 304 16.72 1.72 -1.46
CA SER A 304 16.05 1.56 -2.73
C SER A 304 14.55 1.79 -2.53
N GLY A 305 13.91 2.47 -3.47
CA GLY A 305 12.49 2.73 -3.48
C GLY A 305 11.78 1.97 -4.59
N PHE A 306 10.45 2.01 -4.54
CA PHE A 306 9.54 1.45 -5.52
C PHE A 306 8.34 2.37 -5.66
N THR A 307 7.73 2.34 -6.84
CA THR A 307 6.51 3.10 -7.13
C THR A 307 5.26 2.26 -6.92
N PHE A 308 5.41 0.92 -6.91
CA PHE A 308 4.29 0.01 -6.73
C PHE A 308 4.56 -1.08 -5.68
N SER A 309 5.47 -2.02 -5.93
CA SER A 309 5.59 -3.20 -5.05
C SER A 309 6.95 -3.89 -5.01
N ALA A 310 8.04 -3.18 -5.28
CA ALA A 310 9.42 -3.71 -5.21
C ALA A 310 9.68 -4.87 -6.18
N GLY A 311 9.02 -4.85 -7.34
CA GLY A 311 9.26 -5.81 -8.42
C GLY A 311 10.51 -5.49 -9.22
N LEU A 312 10.80 -6.31 -10.23
CA LEU A 312 11.95 -6.16 -11.13
C LEU A 312 11.88 -4.84 -11.88
N ILE A 313 10.67 -4.40 -12.24
CA ILE A 313 10.45 -3.10 -12.87
C ILE A 313 10.94 -1.97 -11.96
N ASP A 314 10.55 -1.97 -10.70
CA ASP A 314 11.01 -0.96 -9.72
C ASP A 314 12.52 -1.03 -9.51
N TYR A 315 13.09 -2.24 -9.43
CA TYR A 315 14.52 -2.43 -9.23
C TYR A 315 15.34 -1.85 -10.39
N VAL A 316 14.94 -2.17 -11.64
CA VAL A 316 15.64 -1.69 -12.83
C VAL A 316 15.49 -0.18 -12.98
N LEU A 317 14.27 0.35 -12.81
CA LEU A 317 14.02 1.78 -12.92
C LEU A 317 14.80 2.57 -11.87
N ASN A 318 14.91 2.07 -10.64
CA ASN A 318 15.55 2.80 -9.56
C ASN A 318 17.03 2.42 -9.38
N TYR A 319 17.60 1.62 -10.28
CA TYR A 319 18.99 1.13 -10.16
C TYR A 319 20.00 2.28 -10.02
N GLY A 320 19.85 3.34 -10.82
CA GLY A 320 20.77 4.48 -10.85
C GLY A 320 20.72 5.38 -9.60
N ILE A 321 19.58 5.40 -8.91
CA ILE A 321 19.35 6.20 -7.70
C ILE A 321 19.39 5.36 -6.41
N SER A 322 19.54 4.05 -6.52
CA SER A 322 19.63 3.15 -5.36
C SER A 322 21.05 3.08 -4.81
N THR A 323 21.17 2.93 -3.49
CA THR A 323 22.46 2.69 -2.83
C THR A 323 22.73 1.17 -2.79
N MET A 324 23.89 0.74 -3.30
CA MET A 324 24.35 -0.66 -3.34
C MET A 324 23.35 -1.66 -3.98
N PRO A 325 22.81 -1.39 -5.19
CA PRO A 325 21.77 -2.23 -5.80
C PRO A 325 22.24 -3.67 -6.09
N LEU A 326 23.52 -3.88 -6.41
CA LEU A 326 24.06 -5.24 -6.62
C LEU A 326 24.11 -6.07 -5.34
N LEU A 327 24.44 -5.44 -4.20
CA LEU A 327 24.44 -6.12 -2.90
C LEU A 327 23.01 -6.50 -2.50
N LEU A 328 22.02 -5.67 -2.87
CA LEU A 328 20.60 -5.98 -2.67
C LEU A 328 20.19 -7.29 -3.40
N LEU A 329 20.64 -7.49 -4.64
CA LEU A 329 20.39 -8.75 -5.36
C LEU A 329 21.10 -9.94 -4.71
N ALA A 330 22.35 -9.76 -4.25
CA ALA A 330 23.07 -10.82 -3.55
C ALA A 330 22.36 -11.25 -2.26
N ILE A 331 21.87 -10.29 -1.47
CA ILE A 331 21.02 -10.57 -0.30
C ILE A 331 19.75 -11.28 -0.74
N GLY A 332 19.12 -10.83 -1.83
CA GLY A 332 17.98 -11.50 -2.44
C GLY A 332 18.21 -12.99 -2.72
N VAL A 333 19.31 -13.33 -3.39
CA VAL A 333 19.69 -14.73 -3.66
C VAL A 333 19.81 -15.53 -2.37
N VAL A 334 20.47 -14.97 -1.34
CA VAL A 334 20.58 -15.62 -0.02
C VAL A 334 19.20 -15.87 0.60
N PHE A 335 18.30 -14.88 0.56
CA PHE A 335 16.92 -15.04 1.01
C PHE A 335 16.15 -16.09 0.20
N GLY A 336 16.35 -16.16 -1.11
CA GLY A 336 15.80 -17.21 -1.97
C GLY A 336 16.23 -18.61 -1.52
N LEU A 337 17.52 -18.82 -1.25
CA LEU A 337 18.03 -20.08 -0.73
C LEU A 337 17.41 -20.42 0.64
N ILE A 338 17.39 -19.46 1.57
CA ILE A 338 16.80 -19.63 2.89
C ILE A 338 15.33 -20.05 2.77
N TYR A 339 14.54 -19.34 1.97
CA TYR A 339 13.13 -19.64 1.78
C TYR A 339 12.91 -21.01 1.15
N TYR A 340 13.65 -21.34 0.09
CA TYR A 340 13.53 -22.63 -0.58
C TYR A 340 13.72 -23.79 0.40
N PHE A 341 14.83 -23.79 1.15
CA PHE A 341 15.14 -24.89 2.07
C PHE A 341 14.23 -24.92 3.29
N LEU A 342 13.89 -23.77 3.87
CA LEU A 342 12.98 -23.72 5.03
C LEU A 342 11.57 -24.18 4.66
N PHE A 343 11.00 -23.68 3.56
CA PHE A 343 9.66 -24.08 3.12
C PHE A 343 9.65 -25.58 2.80
N LEU A 344 10.64 -26.07 2.03
CA LEU A 344 10.74 -27.49 1.69
C LEU A 344 10.80 -28.38 2.94
N ALA A 345 11.65 -28.02 3.91
CA ALA A 345 11.82 -28.78 5.14
C ALA A 345 10.54 -28.78 5.98
N ILE A 346 9.92 -27.62 6.18
CA ILE A 346 8.72 -27.46 7.02
C ILE A 346 7.50 -28.15 6.38
N ILE A 347 7.28 -27.95 5.07
CA ILE A 347 6.17 -28.58 4.33
C ILE A 347 6.26 -30.10 4.44
N ARG A 348 7.46 -30.68 4.24
CA ARG A 348 7.66 -32.13 4.30
C ARG A 348 7.59 -32.68 5.72
N LYS A 349 8.22 -32.01 6.69
CA LYS A 349 8.26 -32.46 8.09
C LYS A 349 6.88 -32.50 8.74
N TRP A 350 6.03 -31.51 8.46
CA TRP A 350 4.70 -31.40 9.05
C TRP A 350 3.57 -31.77 8.11
N ASN A 351 3.90 -32.33 6.94
CA ASN A 351 2.95 -32.73 5.91
C ASN A 351 1.90 -31.65 5.62
N ILE A 352 2.36 -30.40 5.42
CA ILE A 352 1.46 -29.25 5.23
C ILE A 352 0.73 -29.41 3.88
N PRO A 353 -0.61 -29.20 3.82
CA PRO A 353 -1.39 -29.36 2.60
C PRO A 353 -1.30 -28.11 1.70
N THR A 354 -0.09 -27.69 1.34
CA THR A 354 0.14 -26.65 0.31
C THR A 354 -0.45 -27.08 -1.04
N PRO A 355 -0.63 -26.18 -2.04
CA PRO A 355 -1.29 -26.52 -3.30
C PRO A 355 -0.77 -27.81 -3.93
N GLY A 356 -1.68 -28.74 -4.24
CA GLY A 356 -1.38 -30.06 -4.78
C GLY A 356 -0.90 -31.11 -3.77
N ARG A 357 -0.95 -30.80 -2.47
CA ARG A 357 -0.76 -31.73 -1.33
C ARG A 357 -2.03 -31.91 -0.49
N GLU A 358 -3.18 -31.50 -1.00
CA GLU A 358 -4.45 -31.65 -0.30
C GLU A 358 -4.77 -33.15 -0.11
N PRO A 359 -5.32 -33.55 1.06
CA PRO A 359 -5.77 -34.92 1.27
C PRO A 359 -6.85 -35.27 0.24
N GLU A 360 -6.85 -36.52 -0.22
CA GLU A 360 -7.90 -37.00 -1.12
C GLU A 360 -9.25 -36.90 -0.40
N VAL A 361 -10.18 -36.14 -0.99
CA VAL A 361 -11.58 -36.14 -0.56
C VAL A 361 -12.13 -37.51 -0.93
N THR A 362 -12.17 -38.40 0.04
CA THR A 362 -12.94 -39.64 -0.09
C THR A 362 -14.40 -39.22 -0.07
N GLU A 363 -15.04 -39.18 -1.24
CA GLU A 363 -16.50 -39.21 -1.30
C GLU A 363 -16.94 -40.47 -0.58
N LYS A 364 -17.50 -40.31 0.62
CA LYS A 364 -18.23 -41.39 1.27
C LYS A 364 -19.45 -41.65 0.39
N ALA A 365 -19.37 -42.73 -0.38
CA ALA A 365 -20.47 -43.30 -1.14
C ALA A 365 -21.66 -43.66 -0.25
#